data_AF-A0A528CH75-F1
#
_entry.id   AF-A0A528CH75-F1
#
_cell.length_a   1.000
_cell.length_b   1.000
_cell.length_c   1.000
_cell.angle_alpha   90.00
_cell.angle_beta   90.00
_cell.angle_gamma   90.00
#
_symmetry.space_group_name_H-M   'P 1'
#
loop_
_entity.id
_entity.type
_entity.pdbx_description
1 polymer ?
#
loop_
_entity_poly.entity_id
_entity_poly.type
_entity_poly.pdbx_seq_one_letter_code
_entity_poly.pdbx_strand_id
1 'polypeptide(L)'
;MQNHAYPSRQLGLPLASVFAAIVLTVATLFGASGAANAQQTTASSNRIWQALKGDVFGDRAILVDSGVVRIEAPKRAQDAAIVPVDIYIDPAKAPAGIKSVTLIIDVNPAPVAATFEIGKDAGVTHLST
;
A
#
# COMPACT_ATOMS: atom_id res chain seq x y z
N MET A 1 11.61 37.85 80.42
CA MET A 1 10.83 37.62 79.18
C MET A 1 11.74 36.88 78.20
N GLN A 2 11.58 35.56 78.08
CA GLN A 2 12.40 34.72 77.20
C GLN A 2 11.67 34.62 75.84
N ASN A 3 12.26 35.20 74.79
CA ASN A 3 11.76 35.07 73.41
C ASN A 3 12.28 33.75 72.83
N HIS A 4 11.38 32.79 72.62
CA HIS A 4 11.65 31.61 71.82
C HIS A 4 11.47 31.96 70.33
N ALA A 5 12.56 31.97 69.58
CA ALA A 5 12.52 32.03 68.12
C ALA A 5 12.23 30.63 67.55
N TYR A 6 11.18 30.49 66.75
CA TYR A 6 10.94 29.29 65.93
C TYR A 6 11.83 29.34 64.68
N PRO A 7 12.57 28.28 64.34
CA PRO A 7 13.25 28.22 63.05
C PRO A 7 12.24 27.85 61.96
N SER A 8 12.26 28.62 60.88
CA SER A 8 11.52 28.37 59.64
C SER A 8 12.15 27.18 58.89
N ARG A 9 11.38 26.10 58.70
CA ARG A 9 11.77 24.99 57.82
C ARG A 9 11.75 25.46 56.37
N GLN A 10 12.91 25.76 55.81
CA GLN A 10 13.04 25.93 54.36
C GLN A 10 12.95 24.55 53.69
N LEU A 11 11.85 24.32 52.98
CA LEU A 11 11.64 23.15 52.14
C LEU A 11 12.43 23.32 50.84
N GLY A 12 13.76 23.17 50.90
CA GLY A 12 14.60 23.11 49.73
C GLY A 12 14.36 21.80 48.99
N LEU A 13 13.75 21.87 47.80
CA LEU A 13 13.69 20.73 46.88
C LEU A 13 15.14 20.29 46.55
N PRO A 14 15.49 19.00 46.72
CA PRO A 14 16.86 18.55 46.49
C PRO A 14 17.23 18.74 45.02
N LEU A 15 18.43 19.29 44.77
CA LEU A 15 19.00 19.59 43.44
C LEU A 15 18.99 18.37 42.48
N ALA A 16 18.93 17.15 43.04
CA ALA A 16 18.78 15.90 42.30
C ALA A 16 17.46 15.79 41.51
N SER A 17 16.38 16.42 41.97
CA SER A 17 15.07 16.41 41.29
C SER A 17 15.05 17.28 40.02
N VAL A 18 15.92 18.28 39.92
CA VAL A 18 16.01 19.16 38.74
C VAL A 18 16.76 18.48 37.59
N PHE A 19 17.79 17.68 37.91
CA PHE A 19 18.57 16.96 36.89
C PHE A 19 17.78 15.84 36.20
N ALA A 20 16.96 15.09 36.94
CA ALA A 20 16.12 14.03 36.36
C ALA A 20 15.05 14.58 35.38
N ALA A 21 14.53 15.78 35.64
CA ALA A 21 13.53 16.42 34.79
C ALA A 21 14.10 16.90 33.44
N ILE A 22 15.37 17.32 33.41
CA ILE A 22 16.02 17.81 32.19
C ILE A 22 16.32 16.64 31.22
N VAL A 23 16.75 15.49 31.72
CA VAL A 23 17.05 14.30 30.89
C VAL A 23 15.79 13.74 30.22
N LEU A 24 14.64 13.78 30.90
CA LEU A 24 13.38 13.29 30.35
C LEU A 24 12.80 14.20 29.24
N THR A 25 13.17 15.50 29.25
CA THR A 25 12.64 16.48 28.28
C THR A 25 13.44 16.51 26.97
N VAL A 26 14.72 16.10 26.98
CA VAL A 26 15.55 16.04 25.77
C VAL A 26 15.25 14.77 24.93
N ALA A 27 14.86 13.66 25.58
CA ALA A 27 14.54 12.41 24.88
C ALA A 27 13.26 12.48 24.03
N THR A 28 12.31 13.36 24.37
CA THR A 28 11.05 13.53 23.60
C THR A 28 11.22 14.37 22.33
N LEU A 29 12.28 15.18 22.23
CA LEU A 29 12.56 16.02 21.06
C LEU A 29 13.20 15.26 19.89
N PHE A 30 13.80 14.09 20.12
CA PHE A 30 14.44 13.27 19.08
C PHE A 30 13.62 12.02 18.66
N GLY A 31 12.49 11.76 19.31
CA GLY A 31 11.64 10.59 19.06
C GLY A 31 10.58 10.75 17.97
N ALA A 32 10.55 11.87 17.24
CA ALA A 32 9.65 12.07 16.11
C ALA A 32 10.15 11.31 14.87
N SER A 33 10.19 9.98 14.96
CA SER A 33 10.28 9.10 13.80
C SER A 33 9.00 9.31 12.99
N GLY A 34 9.06 10.18 11.98
CA GLY A 34 7.96 10.38 11.04
C GLY A 34 7.53 9.04 10.47
N ALA A 35 6.21 8.78 10.44
CA ALA A 35 5.67 7.55 9.88
C ALA A 35 6.12 7.40 8.43
N ALA A 36 7.06 6.49 8.19
CA ALA A 36 7.49 6.11 6.86
C ALA A 36 6.34 5.36 6.18
N ASN A 37 5.55 6.06 5.39
CA ASN A 37 4.54 5.44 4.54
C ASN A 37 5.27 4.84 3.33
N ALA A 38 5.47 3.52 3.34
CA ALA A 38 5.97 2.77 2.19
C ALA A 38 4.86 2.65 1.12
N GLN A 39 4.46 3.78 0.52
CA GLN A 39 3.53 3.78 -0.60
C GLN A 39 4.29 3.38 -1.87
N GLN A 40 3.79 2.39 -2.61
CA GLN A 40 4.33 2.08 -3.93
C GLN A 40 4.21 3.31 -4.83
N THR A 41 5.31 3.64 -5.48
CA THR A 41 5.37 4.65 -6.54
C THR A 41 5.14 4.00 -7.89
N THR A 42 4.73 4.77 -8.88
CA THR A 42 4.68 4.31 -10.27
C THR A 42 6.03 3.76 -10.74
N ALA A 43 7.15 4.33 -10.28
CA ALA A 43 8.48 3.86 -10.60
C ALA A 43 8.77 2.46 -10.03
N SER A 44 8.36 2.18 -8.78
CA SER A 44 8.50 0.84 -8.19
C SER A 44 7.60 -0.19 -8.87
N SER A 45 6.35 0.15 -9.17
CA SER A 45 5.44 -0.78 -9.88
C SER A 45 5.93 -1.08 -11.30
N ASN A 46 6.47 -0.08 -12.03
CA ASN A 46 7.07 -0.34 -13.34
C ASN A 46 8.26 -1.30 -13.24
N ARG A 47 9.16 -1.16 -12.25
CA ARG A 47 10.27 -2.11 -12.08
C ARG A 47 9.78 -3.54 -11.82
N ILE A 48 8.78 -3.71 -10.95
CA ILE A 48 8.18 -5.02 -10.68
C ILE A 48 7.59 -5.60 -11.96
N TRP A 49 6.86 -4.79 -12.73
CA TRP A 49 6.29 -5.22 -14.00
C TRP A 49 7.35 -5.66 -15.02
N GLN A 50 8.44 -4.91 -15.17
CA GLN A 50 9.52 -5.29 -16.08
C GLN A 50 10.15 -6.64 -15.74
N ALA A 51 10.24 -6.98 -14.44
CA ALA A 51 10.72 -8.28 -13.99
C ALA A 51 9.70 -9.41 -14.22
N LEU A 52 8.41 -9.14 -14.01
CA LEU A 52 7.36 -10.16 -14.04
C LEU A 52 6.86 -10.51 -15.46
N LYS A 53 6.82 -9.53 -16.38
CA LYS A 53 6.13 -9.70 -17.67
C LYS A 53 6.67 -10.86 -18.52
N GLY A 54 7.97 -11.12 -18.45
CA GLY A 54 8.62 -12.23 -19.17
C GLY A 54 8.23 -13.59 -18.60
N ASP A 55 8.10 -13.70 -17.28
CA ASP A 55 7.68 -14.94 -16.62
C ASP A 55 6.23 -15.31 -16.94
N VAL A 56 5.36 -14.31 -17.11
CA VAL A 56 3.93 -14.52 -17.38
C VAL A 56 3.64 -14.69 -18.87
N PHE A 57 4.26 -13.88 -19.73
CA PHE A 57 3.92 -13.83 -21.16
C PHE A 57 5.03 -14.33 -22.11
N GLY A 58 6.19 -14.71 -21.57
CA GLY A 58 7.37 -15.09 -22.37
C GLY A 58 7.86 -13.94 -23.24
N ASP A 59 8.30 -14.26 -24.46
CA ASP A 59 8.81 -13.30 -25.44
C ASP A 59 7.71 -12.56 -26.22
N ARG A 60 6.44 -12.67 -25.81
CA ARG A 60 5.32 -12.06 -26.54
C ARG A 60 5.42 -10.53 -26.45
N ALA A 61 5.31 -9.86 -27.59
CA ALA A 61 5.26 -8.40 -27.64
C ALA A 61 4.04 -7.87 -26.88
N ILE A 62 4.27 -6.94 -25.94
CA ILE A 62 3.22 -6.28 -25.16
C ILE A 62 3.05 -4.87 -25.69
N LEU A 63 1.87 -4.58 -26.21
CA LEU A 63 1.48 -3.23 -26.62
C LEU A 63 0.94 -2.47 -25.41
N VAL A 64 1.23 -1.18 -25.34
CA VAL A 64 0.62 -0.29 -24.34
C VAL A 64 -0.89 -0.23 -24.61
N ASP A 65 -1.66 -0.12 -23.52
CA ASP A 65 -3.13 -0.15 -23.52
C ASP A 65 -3.74 0.61 -24.69
N SER A 66 -4.53 -0.11 -25.50
CA SER A 66 -5.31 0.41 -26.62
C SER A 66 -6.73 0.83 -26.21
N GLY A 67 -7.05 0.79 -24.91
CA GLY A 67 -8.36 1.07 -24.35
C GLY A 67 -9.37 -0.05 -24.55
N VAL A 68 -8.90 -1.28 -24.82
CA VAL A 68 -9.73 -2.48 -25.00
C VAL A 68 -10.28 -2.97 -23.66
N VAL A 69 -9.53 -2.79 -22.57
CA VAL A 69 -9.88 -3.30 -21.24
C VAL A 69 -10.08 -2.13 -20.27
N ARG A 70 -11.12 -2.20 -19.45
CA ARG A 70 -11.32 -1.31 -18.30
C ARG A 70 -11.46 -2.17 -17.05
N ILE A 71 -10.76 -1.79 -15.99
CA ILE A 71 -10.77 -2.50 -14.71
C ILE A 71 -11.40 -1.59 -13.66
N GLU A 72 -12.35 -2.12 -12.89
CA GLU A 72 -12.92 -1.48 -11.72
C GLU A 72 -12.70 -2.35 -10.48
N ALA A 73 -12.26 -1.70 -9.41
CA ALA A 73 -12.03 -2.31 -8.11
C ALA A 73 -12.29 -1.25 -7.02
N PRO A 74 -12.67 -1.64 -5.80
CA PRO A 74 -12.89 -0.69 -4.73
C PRO A 74 -11.58 0.02 -4.37
N LYS A 75 -11.67 1.33 -4.08
CA LYS A 75 -10.50 2.14 -3.68
C LYS A 75 -9.76 1.55 -2.48
N ARG A 76 -10.49 0.92 -1.56
CA ARG A 76 -9.94 0.09 -0.49
C ARG A 76 -10.83 -1.13 -0.30
N ALA A 77 -10.20 -2.29 -0.18
CA ALA A 77 -10.86 -3.50 0.27
C ALA A 77 -11.27 -3.37 1.74
N GLN A 78 -12.49 -3.78 2.07
CA GLN A 78 -12.93 -3.96 3.46
C GLN A 78 -12.30 -5.21 4.07
N ASP A 79 -12.10 -6.25 3.26
CA ASP A 79 -11.42 -7.49 3.61
C ASP A 79 -10.43 -7.85 2.49
N ALA A 80 -9.17 -8.10 2.83
CA ALA A 80 -8.13 -8.48 1.87
C ALA A 80 -8.36 -9.87 1.26
N ALA A 81 -9.20 -10.71 1.88
CA ALA A 81 -9.56 -12.02 1.35
C ALA A 81 -10.61 -11.95 0.23
N ILE A 82 -11.39 -10.86 0.15
CA ILE A 82 -12.51 -10.73 -0.78
C ILE A 82 -12.53 -9.32 -1.37
N VAL A 83 -11.93 -9.18 -2.55
CA VAL A 83 -11.88 -7.93 -3.30
C VAL A 83 -12.57 -8.13 -4.64
N PRO A 84 -13.76 -7.56 -4.87
CA PRO A 84 -14.41 -7.68 -6.15
C PRO A 84 -13.62 -6.92 -7.22
N VAL A 85 -13.40 -7.55 -8.37
CA VAL A 85 -12.77 -6.94 -9.54
C VAL A 85 -13.64 -7.15 -10.77
N ASP A 86 -14.07 -6.06 -11.37
CA ASP A 86 -14.82 -6.04 -12.62
C ASP A 86 -13.90 -5.69 -13.79
N ILE A 87 -13.88 -6.55 -14.80
CA ILE A 87 -13.09 -6.38 -16.02
C ILE A 87 -14.05 -6.28 -17.20
N TYR A 88 -14.06 -5.13 -17.84
CA TYR A 88 -14.87 -4.87 -19.03
C TYR A 88 -14.00 -4.91 -20.28
N ILE A 89 -14.54 -5.51 -21.33
CA ILE A 89 -13.88 -5.69 -22.63
C ILE A 89 -14.71 -4.96 -23.68
N ASP A 90 -14.09 -4.06 -24.44
CA ASP A 90 -14.70 -3.40 -25.58
C ASP A 90 -14.49 -4.24 -26.86
N PRO A 91 -15.52 -4.95 -27.34
CA PRO A 91 -15.41 -5.80 -28.53
C PRO A 91 -15.15 -4.98 -29.80
N ALA A 92 -15.54 -3.70 -29.85
CA ALA A 92 -15.32 -2.86 -31.02
C ALA A 92 -13.82 -2.58 -31.25
N LYS A 93 -13.02 -2.59 -30.17
CA LYS A 93 -11.57 -2.40 -30.21
C LYS A 93 -10.79 -3.72 -30.34
N ALA A 94 -11.47 -4.85 -30.23
CA ALA A 94 -10.89 -6.19 -30.40
C ALA A 94 -11.71 -7.03 -31.40
N PRO A 95 -11.80 -6.62 -32.68
CA PRO A 95 -12.64 -7.30 -33.68
C PRO A 95 -12.22 -8.74 -33.98
N ALA A 96 -10.96 -9.09 -33.72
CA ALA A 96 -10.45 -10.47 -33.82
C ALA A 96 -10.81 -11.34 -32.59
N GLY A 97 -11.46 -10.76 -31.59
CA GLY A 97 -11.75 -11.38 -30.30
C GLY A 97 -10.57 -11.36 -29.34
N ILE A 98 -10.88 -11.55 -28.05
CA ILE A 98 -9.90 -11.79 -26.99
C ILE A 98 -9.83 -13.28 -26.74
N LYS A 99 -8.60 -13.81 -26.67
CA LYS A 99 -8.36 -15.24 -26.38
C LYS A 99 -8.19 -15.51 -24.91
N SER A 100 -7.54 -14.60 -24.19
CA SER A 100 -7.36 -14.73 -22.76
C SER A 100 -7.26 -13.37 -22.07
N VAL A 101 -7.65 -13.33 -20.80
CA VAL A 101 -7.48 -12.19 -19.90
C VAL A 101 -6.74 -12.68 -18.67
N THR A 102 -5.58 -12.09 -18.38
CA THR A 102 -4.79 -12.41 -17.18
C THR A 102 -4.79 -11.22 -16.22
N LEU A 103 -5.32 -11.42 -15.02
CA LEU A 103 -5.31 -10.43 -13.95
C LEU A 103 -4.05 -10.59 -13.11
N ILE A 104 -3.26 -9.52 -13.03
CA ILE A 104 -2.00 -9.48 -12.28
C ILE A 104 -2.11 -8.46 -11.16
N ILE A 105 -1.74 -8.87 -9.95
CA ILE A 105 -1.68 -8.03 -8.75
C ILE A 105 -0.20 -7.95 -8.34
N ASP A 106 0.40 -6.78 -8.48
CA ASP A 106 1.79 -6.57 -8.07
C ASP A 106 1.94 -6.70 -6.55
N VAL A 107 3.12 -7.14 -6.10
CA VAL A 107 3.45 -7.31 -4.67
C VAL A 107 2.67 -8.43 -3.94
N ASN A 108 1.74 -9.10 -4.60
CA ASN A 108 1.17 -10.34 -4.07
C ASN A 108 2.18 -11.50 -4.18
N PRO A 109 2.37 -12.37 -3.16
CA PRO A 109 3.28 -13.50 -3.25
C PRO A 109 3.01 -14.41 -4.44
N ALA A 110 1.75 -14.53 -4.84
CA ALA A 110 1.31 -15.09 -6.12
C ALA A 110 0.74 -13.95 -7.00
N PRO A 111 1.50 -13.42 -7.98
CA PRO A 111 1.11 -12.20 -8.68
C PRO A 111 0.02 -12.43 -9.73
N VAL A 112 -0.07 -13.62 -10.34
CA VAL A 112 -1.18 -13.95 -11.26
C VAL A 112 -2.38 -14.38 -10.43
N ALA A 113 -3.38 -13.51 -10.35
CA ALA A 113 -4.59 -13.77 -9.56
C ALA A 113 -5.60 -14.64 -10.31
N ALA A 114 -5.73 -14.43 -11.63
CA ALA A 114 -6.62 -15.21 -12.48
C ALA A 114 -6.14 -15.19 -13.94
N THR A 115 -6.44 -16.26 -14.67
CA THR A 115 -6.39 -16.27 -16.15
C THR A 115 -7.69 -16.86 -16.66
N PHE A 116 -8.40 -16.07 -17.46
CA PHE A 116 -9.64 -16.48 -18.12
C PHE A 116 -9.32 -16.81 -19.57
N GLU A 117 -9.52 -18.07 -19.96
CA GLU A 117 -9.48 -18.48 -21.37
C GLU A 117 -10.85 -18.25 -22.00
N ILE A 118 -10.89 -17.46 -23.07
CA ILE A 118 -12.11 -17.05 -23.75
C ILE A 118 -12.24 -17.86 -25.02
N GLY A 119 -13.33 -18.63 -25.10
CA GLY A 119 -13.68 -19.40 -26.28
C GLY A 119 -13.85 -18.51 -27.51
N LYS A 120 -13.48 -19.04 -28.67
CA LYS A 120 -13.74 -18.37 -29.94
C LYS A 120 -15.24 -18.07 -30.04
N ASP A 121 -15.56 -16.82 -30.38
CA ASP A 121 -16.93 -16.31 -30.58
C ASP A 121 -17.81 -16.29 -29.31
N ALA A 122 -17.22 -16.40 -28.11
CA ALA A 122 -17.97 -16.39 -26.84
C ALA A 122 -18.66 -15.05 -26.51
N GLY A 123 -18.27 -13.96 -27.18
CA GLY A 123 -18.90 -12.65 -27.01
C GLY A 123 -18.76 -12.05 -25.60
N VAL A 124 -17.74 -12.46 -24.84
CA VAL A 124 -17.50 -11.98 -23.47
C VAL A 124 -17.16 -10.49 -23.49
N THR A 125 -17.94 -9.70 -22.75
CA THR A 125 -17.74 -8.24 -22.60
C THR A 125 -17.51 -7.82 -21.15
N HIS A 126 -17.74 -8.71 -20.17
CA HIS A 126 -17.59 -8.43 -18.75
C HIS A 126 -17.23 -9.72 -17.99
N LEU A 127 -16.23 -9.63 -17.12
CA LEU A 127 -15.81 -10.65 -16.15
C LEU A 127 -15.86 -10.03 -14.75
N SER A 128 -16.33 -10.79 -13.76
CA SER A 128 -16.40 -10.36 -12.36
C SER A 128 -15.91 -11.50 -11.47
N THR A 129 -15.05 -11.20 -10.49
CA THR A 129 -14.43 -12.17 -9.57
C THR A 129 -14.24 -11.57 -8.19
#